data_AF-A0A9X2NM00-F1
#
_entry.id   AF-A0A9X2NM00-F1
#
_cell.length_a   1.000
_cell.length_b   1.000
_cell.length_c   1.000
_cell.angle_alpha   90.00
_cell.angle_beta   90.00
_cell.angle_gamma   90.00
#
_symmetry.space_group_name_H-M   'P 1'
#
loop_
_entity.id
_entity.type
_entity.pdbx_description
1 polymer ?
#
loop_
_entity_poly.entity_id
_entity_poly.type
_entity_poly.pdbx_seq_one_letter_code
_entity_poly.pdbx_strand_id
1 'polypeptide(L)'
;MVEVVWTTLAERQAARTWLAHYGVDVAEPTPLLAARIGPRMLVTRSYRAYSMLAGLVWMIVLLPPVPVLARFLVLAVSCVAYPLLRWRRVLQADRAAARVVPARARPPLRVAAGQVGRWYLAAVATTFGGGAALCAGYAANPAGWAAALLIGAVGVGLVFGRALLAPVIAEDGASAVIDAALRAYDTRLFALPLLFGFLAWIDLSTSWPWSPARILPVVAYCVLVVAVHIGAVMEVRRRYRRLPPGHYGTAAS
;
A
#
# COMPACT_ATOMS: atom_id res chain seq x y z
N MET A 1 -30.40 20.71 -2.08
CA MET A 1 -30.22 20.26 -0.68
C MET A 1 -28.95 19.41 -0.67
N VAL A 2 -27.82 19.94 -0.19
CA VAL A 2 -26.54 19.21 -0.21
C VAL A 2 -26.58 18.19 0.92
N GLU A 3 -26.55 16.91 0.58
CA GLU A 3 -26.50 15.83 1.57
C GLU A 3 -25.17 15.97 2.34
N VAL A 4 -25.25 16.34 3.61
CA VAL A 4 -24.07 16.55 4.46
C VAL A 4 -23.36 15.20 4.62
N VAL A 5 -22.11 15.12 4.17
CA VAL A 5 -21.28 13.95 4.46
C VAL A 5 -21.03 13.92 5.97
N TRP A 6 -21.72 13.03 6.67
CA TRP A 6 -21.53 12.82 8.10
C TRP A 6 -20.13 12.25 8.35
N THR A 7 -19.21 13.12 8.76
CA THR A 7 -17.88 12.76 9.24
C THR A 7 -17.86 12.76 10.76
N THR A 8 -17.27 11.73 11.34
CA THR A 8 -17.11 11.64 12.79
C THR A 8 -16.06 12.64 13.28
N LEU A 9 -16.16 13.05 14.56
CA LEU A 9 -15.14 13.90 15.19
C LEU A 9 -13.72 13.30 15.08
N ALA A 10 -13.63 11.98 15.22
CA ALA A 10 -12.37 11.25 15.09
C ALA A 10 -11.76 11.35 13.69
N GLU A 11 -12.59 11.28 12.63
CA GLU A 11 -12.14 11.44 11.24
C GLU A 11 -11.67 12.86 10.95
N ARG A 12 -12.41 13.88 11.45
CA ARG A 12 -12.01 15.29 11.31
C ARG A 12 -10.67 15.56 12.00
N GLN A 13 -10.50 15.09 13.24
CA GLN A 13 -9.25 15.27 13.98
C GLN A 13 -8.07 14.52 13.31
N ALA A 14 -8.33 13.34 12.77
CA ALA A 14 -7.32 12.58 12.06
C ALA A 14 -6.93 13.26 10.73
N ALA A 15 -7.89 13.83 10.00
CA ALA A 15 -7.63 14.61 8.80
C ALA A 15 -6.83 15.88 9.11
N ARG A 16 -7.17 16.61 10.17
CA ARG A 16 -6.41 17.78 10.65
C ARG A 16 -4.97 17.41 10.99
N THR A 17 -4.77 16.31 11.73
CA THR A 17 -3.42 15.82 12.09
C THR A 17 -2.60 15.48 10.85
N TRP A 18 -3.22 14.86 9.85
CA TRP A 18 -2.56 14.56 8.59
C TRP A 18 -2.20 15.85 7.83
N LEU A 19 -3.12 16.81 7.69
CA LEU A 19 -2.84 18.08 7.01
C LEU A 19 -1.70 18.85 7.69
N ALA A 20 -1.71 18.92 9.02
CA ALA A 20 -0.65 19.56 9.80
C ALA A 20 0.71 18.89 9.56
N HIS A 21 0.76 17.56 9.46
CA HIS A 21 1.97 16.82 9.12
C HIS A 21 2.54 17.22 7.74
N TYR A 22 1.68 17.62 6.80
CA TYR A 22 2.06 18.10 5.48
C TYR A 22 2.16 19.63 5.37
N GLY A 23 2.23 20.32 6.51
CA GLY A 23 2.47 21.77 6.59
C GLY A 23 1.24 22.64 6.33
N VAL A 24 0.03 22.10 6.43
CA VAL A 24 -1.23 22.83 6.30
C VAL A 24 -1.93 22.85 7.65
N ASP A 25 -1.98 24.01 8.29
CA ASP A 25 -2.72 24.20 9.54
C ASP A 25 -4.14 24.69 9.25
N VAL A 26 -5.13 23.93 9.72
CA VAL A 26 -6.56 24.21 9.56
C VAL A 26 -7.27 23.94 10.88
N ALA A 27 -8.21 24.80 11.25
CA ALA A 27 -9.11 24.58 12.38
C ALA A 27 -10.07 23.42 12.07
N GLU A 28 -10.77 23.51 10.93
CA GLU A 28 -11.69 22.48 10.46
C GLU A 28 -11.40 22.13 8.99
N PRO A 29 -11.01 20.88 8.67
CA PRO A 29 -10.83 20.44 7.29
C PRO A 29 -12.19 20.41 6.55
N THR A 30 -12.18 20.61 5.24
CA THR A 30 -13.43 20.52 4.45
C THR A 30 -14.09 19.14 4.62
N PRO A 31 -15.43 19.03 4.58
CA PRO A 31 -16.13 17.76 4.79
C PRO A 31 -15.65 16.64 3.85
N LEU A 32 -15.35 16.98 2.59
CA LEU A 32 -14.79 16.04 1.62
C LEU A 32 -13.42 15.52 2.06
N LEU A 33 -12.52 16.41 2.47
CA LEU A 33 -11.18 16.03 2.91
C LEU A 33 -11.23 15.20 4.20
N ALA A 34 -12.08 15.58 5.14
CA ALA A 34 -12.30 14.81 6.37
C ALA A 34 -12.81 13.39 6.06
N ALA A 35 -13.79 13.25 5.16
CA ALA A 35 -14.37 11.97 4.77
C ALA A 35 -13.39 11.04 4.06
N ARG A 36 -12.40 11.61 3.36
CA ARG A 36 -11.40 10.82 2.62
C ARG A 36 -10.15 10.52 3.45
N ILE A 37 -9.60 11.51 4.13
CA ILE A 37 -8.35 11.36 4.90
C ILE A 37 -8.62 10.61 6.21
N GLY A 38 -9.73 10.90 6.88
CA GLY A 38 -10.08 10.33 8.18
C GLY A 38 -10.03 8.80 8.23
N PRO A 39 -10.78 8.08 7.37
CA PRO A 39 -10.76 6.62 7.33
C PRO A 39 -9.37 6.04 7.12
N ARG A 40 -8.54 6.66 6.26
CA ARG A 40 -7.16 6.20 5.99
C ARG A 40 -6.29 6.31 7.24
N MET A 41 -6.42 7.42 7.98
CA MET A 41 -5.68 7.63 9.23
C MET A 41 -6.15 6.71 10.35
N LEU A 42 -7.46 6.50 10.50
CA LEU A 42 -7.99 5.55 11.48
C LEU A 42 -7.53 4.13 11.19
N VAL A 43 -7.56 3.74 9.91
CA VAL A 43 -7.01 2.47 9.44
C VAL A 43 -5.54 2.36 9.84
N THR A 44 -4.72 3.41 9.68
CA THR A 44 -3.29 3.37 10.07
C THR A 44 -3.05 3.22 11.57
N ARG A 45 -3.92 3.72 12.45
CA ARG A 45 -3.73 3.51 13.91
C ARG A 45 -3.72 2.02 14.29
N SER A 46 -4.39 1.18 13.51
CA SER A 46 -4.39 -0.28 13.69
C SER A 46 -3.07 -0.96 13.31
N TYR A 47 -2.04 -0.23 12.85
CA TYR A 47 -0.75 -0.81 12.45
C TYR A 47 -0.04 -1.58 13.56
N ARG A 48 -0.17 -1.17 14.83
CA ARG A 48 0.45 -1.89 15.95
C ARG A 48 -0.14 -3.29 16.13
N ALA A 49 -1.47 -3.38 16.14
CA ALA A 49 -2.16 -4.66 16.19
C ALA A 49 -1.82 -5.51 14.96
N TYR A 50 -1.65 -4.89 13.79
CA TYR A 50 -1.21 -5.58 12.58
C TYR A 50 0.22 -6.12 12.69
N SER A 51 1.18 -5.33 13.15
CA SER A 51 2.55 -5.82 13.34
C SER A 51 2.60 -6.98 14.33
N MET A 52 1.75 -6.96 15.36
CA MET A 52 1.61 -8.07 16.31
C MET A 52 1.00 -9.30 15.64
N LEU A 53 -0.11 -9.15 14.90
CA LEU A 53 -0.75 -10.26 14.19
C LEU A 53 0.15 -10.86 13.11
N ALA A 54 0.83 -10.01 12.33
CA ALA A 54 1.80 -10.43 11.33
C ALA A 54 2.98 -11.17 11.97
N GLY A 55 3.48 -10.68 13.12
CA GLY A 55 4.48 -11.37 13.92
C GLY A 55 4.00 -12.74 14.42
N LEU A 56 2.75 -12.84 14.90
CA LEU A 56 2.15 -14.10 15.33
C LEU A 56 2.00 -15.09 14.17
N VAL A 57 1.51 -14.64 13.01
CA VAL A 57 1.43 -15.47 11.80
C VAL A 57 2.82 -15.94 11.40
N TRP A 58 3.83 -15.07 11.43
CA TRP A 58 5.22 -15.43 11.18
C TRP A 58 5.75 -16.48 12.16
N MET A 59 5.49 -16.32 13.46
CA MET A 59 5.86 -17.31 14.47
C MET A 59 5.25 -18.68 14.16
N ILE A 60 3.96 -18.72 13.80
CA ILE A 60 3.26 -19.97 13.45
C ILE A 60 3.83 -20.58 12.17
N VAL A 61 4.12 -19.78 11.15
CA VAL A 61 4.71 -20.21 9.88
C VAL A 61 6.10 -20.83 10.07
N LEU A 62 6.85 -20.38 11.07
CA LEU A 62 8.17 -20.93 11.40
C LEU A 62 8.11 -22.22 12.23
N LEU A 63 6.94 -22.65 12.73
CA LEU A 63 6.84 -23.86 13.53
C LEU A 63 7.08 -25.13 12.67
N PRO A 64 7.82 -26.12 13.20
CA PRO A 64 8.21 -27.34 12.48
C PRO A 64 7.08 -28.12 11.78
N PRO A 65 5.88 -28.30 12.36
CA PRO A 65 4.88 -29.19 11.77
C PRO A 65 4.16 -28.62 10.53
N VAL A 66 4.38 -27.35 10.17
CA VAL A 66 3.66 -26.73 9.04
C VAL A 66 4.32 -27.12 7.71
N PRO A 67 3.58 -27.74 6.76
CA PRO A 67 4.10 -28.06 5.44
C PRO A 67 4.59 -26.81 4.71
N VAL A 68 5.69 -26.93 3.96
CA VAL A 68 6.33 -25.78 3.28
C VAL A 68 5.36 -25.05 2.34
N LEU A 69 4.55 -25.79 1.57
CA LEU A 69 3.50 -25.19 0.74
C LEU A 69 2.51 -24.35 1.56
N ALA A 70 2.07 -24.85 2.72
CA ALA A 70 1.17 -24.13 3.60
C ALA A 70 1.79 -22.84 4.15
N ARG A 71 3.10 -22.84 4.43
CA ARG A 71 3.84 -21.63 4.85
C ARG A 71 3.74 -20.52 3.80
N PHE A 72 3.98 -20.85 2.53
CA PHE A 72 3.86 -19.92 1.41
C PHE A 72 2.44 -19.36 1.28
N LEU A 73 1.44 -20.23 1.30
CA LEU A 73 0.04 -19.84 1.11
C LEU A 73 -0.49 -19.01 2.27
N VAL A 74 -0.21 -19.41 3.51
CA VAL A 74 -0.64 -18.67 4.72
C VAL A 74 -0.04 -17.27 4.72
N LEU A 75 1.25 -17.13 4.43
CA LEU A 75 1.88 -15.81 4.33
C LEU A 75 1.22 -14.99 3.21
N ALA A 76 1.13 -15.53 2.00
CA ALA A 76 0.59 -14.81 0.84
C ALA A 76 -0.85 -14.34 1.09
N VAL A 77 -1.73 -15.24 1.54
CA VAL A 77 -3.12 -14.92 1.85
C VAL A 77 -3.21 -13.88 2.97
N SER A 78 -2.42 -14.02 4.04
CA SER A 78 -2.43 -13.04 5.15
C SER A 78 -1.96 -11.66 4.69
N CYS A 79 -0.91 -11.61 3.87
CA CYS A 79 -0.35 -10.39 3.30
C CYS A 79 -1.29 -9.71 2.29
N VAL A 80 -2.20 -10.44 1.63
CA VAL A 80 -3.18 -9.87 0.69
C VAL A 80 -4.52 -9.57 1.36
N ALA A 81 -5.12 -10.55 2.03
CA ALA A 81 -6.49 -10.45 2.55
C ALA A 81 -6.63 -9.29 3.53
N TYR A 82 -5.67 -9.13 4.44
CA TYR A 82 -5.77 -8.12 5.47
C TYR A 82 -5.69 -6.67 4.92
N PRO A 83 -4.68 -6.29 4.11
CA PRO A 83 -4.68 -4.99 3.45
C PRO A 83 -5.92 -4.74 2.60
N LEU A 84 -6.41 -5.75 1.87
CA LEU A 84 -7.63 -5.62 1.07
C LEU A 84 -8.89 -5.38 1.91
N LEU A 85 -9.03 -6.04 3.07
CA LEU A 85 -10.15 -5.80 3.99
C LEU A 85 -10.13 -4.38 4.56
N ARG A 86 -8.94 -3.85 4.89
CA ARG A 86 -8.78 -2.45 5.31
C ARG A 86 -9.08 -1.48 4.18
N TRP A 87 -8.57 -1.79 3.00
CA TRP A 87 -8.80 -0.99 1.81
C TRP A 87 -10.29 -0.94 1.43
N ARG A 88 -11.04 -2.03 1.63
CA ARG A 88 -12.50 -2.06 1.41
C ARG A 88 -13.24 -0.99 2.23
N ARG A 89 -12.80 -0.70 3.46
CA ARG A 89 -13.38 0.37 4.30
C ARG A 89 -13.10 1.75 3.71
N VAL A 90 -11.88 1.97 3.24
CA VAL A 90 -11.51 3.21 2.52
C VAL A 90 -12.32 3.37 1.23
N LEU A 91 -12.52 2.29 0.47
CA LEU A 91 -13.35 2.30 -0.74
C LEU A 91 -14.82 2.63 -0.44
N GLN A 92 -15.37 2.19 0.69
CA GLN A 92 -16.72 2.55 1.10
C GLN A 92 -16.83 4.06 1.39
N ALA A 93 -15.85 4.63 2.10
CA ALA A 93 -15.80 6.06 2.35
C ALA A 93 -15.62 6.88 1.06
N ASP A 94 -14.72 6.46 0.16
CA ASP A 94 -14.54 7.14 -1.13
C ASP A 94 -15.81 7.05 -2.01
N ARG A 95 -16.56 5.95 -1.95
CA ARG A 95 -17.87 5.83 -2.64
C ARG A 95 -18.91 6.77 -2.05
N ALA A 96 -18.94 6.94 -0.72
CA ALA A 96 -19.84 7.89 -0.08
C ALA A 96 -19.48 9.34 -0.48
N ALA A 97 -18.18 9.69 -0.47
CA ALA A 97 -17.70 10.98 -0.93
C ALA A 97 -18.03 11.26 -2.42
N ALA A 98 -17.90 10.24 -3.28
CA ALA A 98 -18.21 10.36 -4.71
C ALA A 98 -19.70 10.56 -5.02
N ARG A 99 -20.61 10.32 -4.05
CA ARG A 99 -22.05 10.62 -4.21
C ARG A 99 -22.35 12.09 -4.01
N VAL A 100 -21.53 12.79 -3.23
CA VAL A 100 -21.73 14.22 -2.90
C VAL A 100 -20.99 15.13 -3.85
N VAL A 101 -19.83 14.69 -4.37
CA VAL A 101 -19.00 15.47 -5.29
C VAL A 101 -19.00 14.81 -6.68
N PRO A 102 -19.36 15.55 -7.75
CA PRO A 102 -19.31 15.04 -9.11
C PRO A 102 -17.93 14.48 -9.45
N ALA A 103 -17.88 13.22 -9.88
CA ALA A 103 -16.65 12.58 -10.30
C ALA A 103 -16.12 13.26 -11.58
N ARG A 104 -14.88 13.74 -11.54
CA ARG A 104 -14.19 14.27 -12.73
C ARG A 104 -13.61 13.13 -13.57
N ALA A 105 -13.25 13.46 -14.81
CA ALA A 105 -12.62 12.54 -15.76
C ALA A 105 -11.39 11.83 -15.14
N ARG A 106 -11.18 10.58 -15.55
CA ARG A 106 -10.02 9.80 -15.12
C ARG A 106 -8.74 10.44 -15.67
N PRO A 107 -7.67 10.53 -14.88
CA PRO A 107 -6.39 10.99 -15.39
C PRO A 107 -5.83 9.98 -16.41
N PRO A 108 -5.04 10.42 -17.40
CA PRO A 108 -4.32 9.51 -18.27
C PRO A 108 -3.44 8.55 -17.44
N LEU A 109 -3.32 7.29 -17.87
CA LEU A 109 -2.56 6.26 -17.15
C LEU A 109 -1.13 6.69 -16.82
N ARG A 110 -0.46 7.41 -17.75
CA ARG A 110 0.89 7.95 -17.55
C ARG A 110 0.95 8.92 -16.36
N VAL A 111 -0.07 9.76 -16.18
CA VAL A 111 -0.15 10.71 -15.06
C VAL A 111 -0.42 9.97 -13.76
N ALA A 112 -1.37 9.03 -13.76
CA ALA A 112 -1.69 8.22 -12.59
C ALA A 112 -0.50 7.37 -12.11
N ALA A 113 0.19 6.70 -13.04
CA ALA A 113 1.43 5.96 -12.75
C ALA A 113 2.53 6.90 -12.25
N GLY A 114 2.61 8.10 -12.83
CA GLY A 114 3.49 9.18 -12.38
C GLY A 114 3.23 9.60 -10.94
N GLN A 115 1.98 9.59 -10.46
CA GLN A 115 1.63 9.91 -9.06
C GLN A 115 2.10 8.80 -8.09
N VAL A 116 1.96 7.54 -8.49
CA VAL A 116 2.40 6.37 -7.71
C VAL A 116 3.92 6.36 -7.51
N GLY A 117 4.68 6.93 -8.45
CA GLY A 117 6.13 7.11 -8.32
C GLY A 117 6.93 5.98 -8.96
N ARG A 118 8.06 6.35 -9.55
CA ARG A 118 8.87 5.45 -10.38
C ARG A 118 9.54 4.37 -9.54
N TRP A 119 10.03 4.72 -8.37
CA TRP A 119 10.70 3.76 -7.49
C TRP A 119 9.74 2.72 -6.93
N TYR A 120 8.48 3.10 -6.67
CA TYR A 120 7.50 2.15 -6.19
C TYR A 120 7.03 1.18 -7.30
N LEU A 121 6.91 1.67 -8.54
CA LEU A 121 6.69 0.79 -9.71
C LEU A 121 7.86 -0.18 -9.90
N ALA A 122 9.09 0.31 -9.79
CA ALA A 122 10.29 -0.53 -9.82
C ALA A 122 10.25 -1.57 -8.68
N ALA A 123 9.86 -1.18 -7.47
CA ALA A 123 9.74 -2.09 -6.34
C ALA A 123 8.75 -3.24 -6.59
N VAL A 124 7.59 -2.95 -7.19
CA VAL A 124 6.62 -3.98 -7.60
C VAL A 124 7.23 -4.90 -8.66
N ALA A 125 7.82 -4.33 -9.71
CA ALA A 125 8.41 -5.09 -10.81
C ALA A 125 9.56 -5.98 -10.35
N THR A 126 10.49 -5.44 -9.54
CA THR A 126 11.61 -6.18 -8.96
C THR A 126 11.12 -7.29 -8.04
N THR A 127 10.13 -7.03 -7.19
CA THR A 127 9.62 -8.04 -6.26
C THR A 127 9.04 -9.24 -7.01
N PHE A 128 8.09 -9.00 -7.91
CA PHE A 128 7.38 -10.10 -8.57
C PHE A 128 8.16 -10.67 -9.75
N GLY A 129 8.75 -9.82 -10.59
CA GLY A 129 9.57 -10.26 -11.72
C GLY A 129 10.88 -10.93 -11.26
N GLY A 130 11.60 -10.29 -10.34
CA GLY A 130 12.80 -10.88 -9.75
C GLY A 130 12.49 -12.12 -8.91
N GLY A 131 11.37 -12.11 -8.17
CA GLY A 131 10.90 -13.27 -7.42
C GLY A 131 10.55 -14.45 -8.32
N ALA A 132 9.89 -14.20 -9.46
CA ALA A 132 9.58 -15.23 -10.44
C ALA A 132 10.84 -15.81 -11.10
N ALA A 133 11.81 -14.95 -11.45
CA ALA A 133 13.09 -15.38 -12.00
C ALA A 133 13.87 -16.26 -11.01
N LEU A 134 13.93 -15.86 -9.73
CA LEU A 134 14.52 -16.70 -8.68
C LEU A 134 13.74 -18.00 -8.46
N CYS A 135 12.41 -17.93 -8.48
CA CYS A 135 11.57 -19.11 -8.31
C CYS A 135 11.84 -20.15 -9.41
N ALA A 136 12.00 -19.70 -10.66
CA ALA A 136 12.26 -20.59 -11.79
C ALA A 136 13.68 -21.18 -11.79
N GLY A 137 14.69 -20.38 -11.39
CA GLY A 137 16.09 -20.81 -11.45
C GLY A 137 16.62 -21.50 -10.19
N TYR A 138 16.07 -21.18 -9.01
CA TYR A 138 16.72 -21.48 -7.74
C TYR A 138 15.76 -21.94 -6.62
N ALA A 139 14.46 -22.11 -6.88
CA ALA A 139 13.54 -22.55 -5.83
C ALA A 139 13.73 -24.02 -5.47
N ALA A 140 13.77 -24.32 -4.16
CA ALA A 140 13.57 -25.70 -3.70
C ALA A 140 12.07 -26.08 -3.73
N ASN A 141 11.19 -25.10 -3.55
CA ASN A 141 9.74 -25.30 -3.48
C ASN A 141 9.00 -24.42 -4.52
N PRO A 142 9.21 -24.66 -5.83
CA PRO A 142 8.75 -23.75 -6.88
C PRO A 142 7.22 -23.59 -6.91
N ALA A 143 6.45 -24.65 -6.65
CA ALA A 143 4.99 -24.57 -6.70
C ALA A 143 4.41 -23.63 -5.63
N GLY A 144 4.88 -23.75 -4.37
CA GLY A 144 4.41 -22.90 -3.29
C GLY A 144 4.85 -21.45 -3.45
N TRP A 145 6.09 -21.24 -3.86
CA TRP A 145 6.62 -19.90 -4.15
C TRP A 145 5.87 -19.24 -5.32
N ALA A 146 5.68 -19.93 -6.45
CA ALA A 146 4.94 -19.42 -7.59
C ALA A 146 3.49 -19.07 -7.24
N ALA A 147 2.79 -19.94 -6.50
CA ALA A 147 1.44 -19.67 -6.03
C ALA A 147 1.37 -18.41 -5.14
N ALA A 148 2.32 -18.27 -4.21
CA ALA A 148 2.41 -17.09 -3.34
C ALA A 148 2.70 -15.80 -4.12
N LEU A 149 3.59 -15.85 -5.12
CA LEU A 149 3.85 -14.71 -6.02
C LEU A 149 2.61 -14.34 -6.81
N LEU A 150 1.88 -15.31 -7.34
CA LEU A 150 0.65 -15.06 -8.10
C LEU A 150 -0.42 -14.40 -7.22
N ILE A 151 -0.67 -14.93 -6.02
CA ILE A 151 -1.61 -14.34 -5.05
C ILE A 151 -1.21 -12.90 -4.74
N GLY A 152 0.07 -12.66 -4.45
CA GLY A 152 0.60 -11.32 -4.18
C GLY A 152 0.45 -10.37 -5.36
N ALA A 153 0.80 -10.81 -6.57
CA ALA A 153 0.72 -10.02 -7.79
C ALA A 153 -0.73 -9.64 -8.12
N VAL A 154 -1.67 -10.56 -7.97
CA VAL A 154 -3.12 -10.31 -8.14
C VAL A 154 -3.62 -9.31 -7.10
N GLY A 155 -3.26 -9.50 -5.83
CA GLY A 155 -3.66 -8.59 -4.74
C GLY A 155 -3.12 -7.17 -4.94
N VAL A 156 -1.83 -7.04 -5.25
CA VAL A 156 -1.18 -5.76 -5.57
C VAL A 156 -1.80 -5.15 -6.84
N GLY A 157 -1.97 -5.95 -7.88
CA GLY A 157 -2.57 -5.53 -9.15
C GLY A 157 -3.99 -4.99 -9.00
N LEU A 158 -4.81 -5.57 -8.11
CA LEU A 158 -6.15 -5.09 -7.80
C LEU A 158 -6.12 -3.68 -7.20
N VAL A 159 -5.26 -3.45 -6.20
CA VAL A 159 -5.08 -2.14 -5.56
C VAL A 159 -4.58 -1.11 -6.58
N PHE A 160 -3.57 -1.48 -7.37
CA PHE A 160 -3.00 -0.65 -8.41
C PHE A 160 -4.01 -0.27 -9.49
N GLY A 161 -4.65 -1.27 -10.09
CA GLY A 161 -5.61 -1.05 -11.16
C GLY A 161 -6.71 -0.10 -10.72
N ARG A 162 -7.22 -0.27 -9.49
CA ARG A 162 -8.24 0.62 -8.96
C ARG A 162 -7.72 2.04 -8.69
N ALA A 163 -6.52 2.20 -8.14
CA ALA A 163 -5.93 3.52 -7.88
C ALA A 163 -5.62 4.29 -9.19
N LEU A 164 -5.16 3.58 -10.21
CA LEU A 164 -4.84 4.14 -11.53
C LEU A 164 -6.09 4.48 -12.33
N LEU A 165 -7.15 3.68 -12.22
CA LEU A 165 -8.38 3.84 -13.00
C LEU A 165 -9.50 4.60 -12.27
N ALA A 166 -9.29 5.02 -11.02
CA ALA A 166 -10.29 5.77 -10.27
C ALA A 166 -10.57 7.15 -10.91
N PRO A 167 -11.83 7.61 -10.96
CA PRO A 167 -12.14 8.99 -11.33
C PRO A 167 -11.67 9.96 -10.23
N VAL A 168 -11.35 11.21 -10.60
CA VAL A 168 -10.89 12.22 -9.63
C VAL A 168 -12.08 12.73 -8.82
N ILE A 169 -11.99 12.62 -7.49
CA ILE A 169 -13.00 13.11 -6.56
C ILE A 169 -12.45 14.39 -5.91
N ALA A 170 -12.80 15.54 -6.48
CA ALA A 170 -12.28 16.83 -6.05
C ALA A 170 -13.25 17.98 -6.38
N GLU A 171 -13.47 18.86 -5.40
CA GLU A 171 -14.26 20.10 -5.56
C GLU A 171 -13.46 21.19 -6.28
N ASP A 172 -12.19 21.35 -5.93
CA ASP A 172 -11.30 22.40 -6.43
C ASP A 172 -9.92 21.86 -6.84
N GLY A 173 -9.00 22.74 -7.20
CA GLY A 173 -7.63 22.36 -7.56
C GLY A 173 -6.86 21.72 -6.41
N ALA A 174 -7.02 22.25 -5.18
CA ALA A 174 -6.33 21.75 -3.99
C ALA A 174 -6.76 20.32 -3.65
N SER A 175 -8.08 20.06 -3.67
CA SER A 175 -8.66 18.73 -3.49
C SER A 175 -8.21 17.74 -4.56
N ALA A 176 -7.97 18.19 -5.80
CA ALA A 176 -7.45 17.33 -6.88
C ALA A 176 -6.00 16.91 -6.62
N VAL A 177 -5.17 17.79 -6.05
CA VAL A 177 -3.81 17.43 -5.63
C VAL A 177 -3.85 16.45 -4.45
N ILE A 178 -4.74 16.65 -3.49
CA ILE A 178 -4.92 15.68 -2.39
C ILE A 178 -5.41 14.34 -2.92
N ASP A 179 -6.37 14.31 -3.86
CA ASP A 179 -6.84 13.07 -4.48
C ASP A 179 -5.67 12.28 -5.10
N ALA A 180 -4.80 12.96 -5.85
CA ALA A 180 -3.60 12.38 -6.44
C ALA A 180 -2.63 11.83 -5.36
N ALA A 181 -2.41 12.59 -4.29
CA ALA A 181 -1.57 12.17 -3.17
C ALA A 181 -2.16 10.96 -2.43
N LEU A 182 -3.48 10.94 -2.21
CA LEU A 182 -4.17 9.85 -1.53
C LEU A 182 -4.17 8.56 -2.35
N ARG A 183 -4.27 8.61 -3.68
CA ARG A 183 -4.12 7.41 -4.52
C ARG A 183 -2.73 6.80 -4.41
N ALA A 184 -1.71 7.64 -4.47
CA ALA A 184 -0.32 7.21 -4.31
C ALA A 184 -0.04 6.71 -2.88
N TYR A 185 -0.72 7.28 -1.89
CA TYR A 185 -0.69 6.82 -0.51
C TYR A 185 -1.37 5.43 -0.38
N ASP A 186 -2.57 5.26 -0.94
CA ASP A 186 -3.33 4.01 -0.88
C ASP A 186 -2.61 2.85 -1.55
N THR A 187 -1.99 3.06 -2.71
CA THR A 187 -1.20 2.00 -3.35
C THR A 187 -0.10 1.54 -2.41
N ARG A 188 0.65 2.45 -1.81
CA ARG A 188 1.76 2.09 -0.90
C ARG A 188 1.29 1.51 0.43
N LEU A 189 0.10 1.90 0.88
CA LEU A 189 -0.47 1.44 2.14
C LEU A 189 -1.07 0.04 2.02
N PHE A 190 -1.71 -0.26 0.89
CA PHE A 190 -2.51 -1.46 0.71
C PHE A 190 -1.90 -2.48 -0.27
N ALA A 191 -1.01 -2.06 -1.16
CA ALA A 191 -0.14 -2.97 -1.91
C ALA A 191 1.23 -3.00 -1.23
N LEU A 192 1.58 -4.12 -0.60
CA LEU A 192 2.81 -4.29 0.15
C LEU A 192 3.72 -5.32 -0.54
N PRO A 193 4.29 -5.00 -1.73
CA PRO A 193 5.13 -5.94 -2.47
C PRO A 193 6.34 -6.42 -1.64
N LEU A 194 6.91 -5.57 -0.78
CA LEU A 194 8.03 -5.92 0.10
C LEU A 194 7.82 -7.23 0.87
N LEU A 195 6.59 -7.51 1.31
CA LEU A 195 6.28 -8.71 2.08
C LEU A 195 6.50 -10.01 1.27
N PHE A 196 6.38 -9.93 -0.05
CA PHE A 196 6.64 -11.05 -0.96
C PHE A 196 8.13 -11.22 -1.30
N GLY A 197 8.98 -10.25 -0.97
CA GLY A 197 10.43 -10.43 -1.03
C GLY A 197 10.93 -11.50 -0.04
N PHE A 198 10.21 -11.68 1.08
CA PHE A 198 10.53 -12.69 2.10
C PHE A 198 10.28 -14.13 1.65
N LEU A 199 9.61 -14.37 0.51
CA LEU A 199 9.40 -15.72 -0.01
C LEU A 199 10.73 -16.44 -0.29
N ALA A 200 11.72 -15.71 -0.80
CA ALA A 200 13.05 -16.24 -1.03
C ALA A 200 13.73 -16.69 0.28
N TRP A 201 13.46 -15.99 1.38
CA TRP A 201 13.96 -16.37 2.70
C TRP A 201 13.28 -17.63 3.25
N ILE A 202 11.95 -17.75 3.07
CA ILE A 202 11.23 -18.98 3.43
C ILE A 202 11.83 -20.17 2.69
N ASP A 203 11.98 -20.07 1.37
CA ASP A 203 12.52 -21.14 0.54
C ASP A 203 13.96 -21.52 0.92
N LEU A 204 14.79 -20.53 1.24
CA LEU A 204 16.15 -20.76 1.73
C LEU A 204 16.12 -21.48 3.09
N SER A 205 15.33 -21.00 4.04
CA SER A 205 15.26 -21.57 5.40
C SER A 205 14.79 -23.03 5.45
N THR A 206 13.96 -23.47 4.50
CA THR A 206 13.40 -24.82 4.45
C THR A 206 14.28 -25.83 3.71
N SER A 207 15.43 -25.40 3.19
CA SER A 207 16.27 -26.20 2.29
C SER A 207 17.72 -26.25 2.73
N TRP A 208 17.95 -26.28 4.04
CA TRP A 208 19.25 -26.55 4.63
C TRP A 208 19.72 -27.98 4.29
N PRO A 209 21.01 -28.21 3.99
CA PRO A 209 22.11 -27.23 3.88
C PRO A 209 22.12 -26.46 2.54
N TRP A 210 22.64 -25.24 2.57
CA TRP A 210 22.62 -24.33 1.42
C TRP A 210 23.87 -24.46 0.53
N SER A 211 23.68 -24.48 -0.79
CA SER A 211 24.79 -24.33 -1.73
C SER A 211 25.16 -22.85 -1.93
N PRO A 212 26.46 -22.49 -2.06
CA PRO A 212 26.87 -21.11 -2.32
C PRO A 212 26.22 -20.50 -3.58
N ALA A 213 26.03 -21.32 -4.61
CA ALA A 213 25.38 -20.95 -5.87
C ALA A 213 23.92 -20.48 -5.69
N ARG A 214 23.25 -20.89 -4.61
CA ARG A 214 21.87 -20.50 -4.29
C ARG A 214 21.78 -19.34 -3.31
N ILE A 215 22.71 -19.24 -2.37
CA ILE A 215 22.74 -18.15 -1.38
C ILE A 215 22.93 -16.80 -2.09
N LEU A 216 23.92 -16.71 -2.98
CA LEU A 216 24.32 -15.42 -3.55
C LEU A 216 23.18 -14.74 -4.35
N PRO A 217 22.46 -15.42 -5.26
CA PRO A 217 21.32 -14.82 -5.96
C PRO A 217 20.19 -14.39 -5.02
N VAL A 218 19.87 -15.19 -4.00
CA VAL A 218 18.82 -14.88 -3.02
C VAL A 218 19.18 -13.63 -2.20
N VAL A 219 20.41 -13.55 -1.70
CA VAL A 219 20.89 -12.37 -0.95
C VAL A 219 20.90 -11.13 -1.83
N ALA A 220 21.41 -11.23 -3.06
CA ALA A 220 21.43 -10.13 -4.01
C ALA A 220 20.01 -9.61 -4.32
N TYR A 221 19.05 -10.51 -4.52
CA TYR A 221 17.65 -10.16 -4.70
C TYR A 221 17.05 -9.46 -3.48
N CYS A 222 17.27 -10.00 -2.28
CA CYS A 222 16.77 -9.39 -1.05
C CYS A 222 17.32 -7.95 -0.88
N VAL A 223 18.62 -7.76 -1.10
CA VAL A 223 19.27 -6.44 -1.07
C VAL A 223 18.64 -5.51 -2.11
N LEU A 224 18.48 -5.97 -3.35
CA LEU A 224 17.88 -5.19 -4.42
C LEU A 224 16.44 -4.77 -4.09
N VAL A 225 15.61 -5.71 -3.63
CA VAL A 225 14.22 -5.45 -3.20
C VAL A 225 14.19 -4.40 -2.09
N VAL A 226 15.03 -4.52 -1.06
CA VAL A 226 15.10 -3.54 0.02
C VAL A 226 15.54 -2.17 -0.51
N ALA A 227 16.57 -2.12 -1.36
CA ALA A 227 17.09 -0.88 -1.92
C ALA A 227 16.03 -0.11 -2.75
N VAL A 228 15.30 -0.79 -3.63
CA VAL A 228 14.24 -0.15 -4.43
C VAL A 228 13.06 0.33 -3.56
N HIS A 229 12.75 -0.39 -2.48
CA HIS A 229 11.72 0.04 -1.52
C HIS A 229 12.16 1.26 -0.70
N ILE A 230 13.43 1.32 -0.28
CA ILE A 230 14.00 2.51 0.36
C ILE A 230 13.91 3.70 -0.61
N GLY A 231 14.28 3.50 -1.88
CA GLY A 231 14.10 4.49 -2.94
C GLY A 231 12.66 4.97 -3.06
N ALA A 232 11.69 4.06 -3.00
CA ALA A 232 10.26 4.39 -3.03
C ALA A 232 9.85 5.25 -1.83
N VAL A 233 10.27 4.89 -0.62
CA VAL A 233 10.00 5.68 0.59
C VAL A 233 10.62 7.07 0.51
N MET A 234 11.86 7.17 0.01
CA MET A 234 12.57 8.44 -0.15
C MET A 234 11.91 9.34 -1.20
N GLU A 235 11.49 8.79 -2.35
CA GLU A 235 10.77 9.53 -3.39
C GLU A 235 9.51 10.19 -2.81
N VAL A 236 8.75 9.46 -2.00
CA VAL A 236 7.54 9.95 -1.36
C VAL A 236 7.81 11.08 -0.39
N ARG A 237 8.75 10.87 0.53
CA ARG A 237 9.12 11.87 1.53
C ARG A 237 9.57 13.18 0.88
N ARG A 238 10.25 13.10 -0.26
CA ARG A 238 10.67 14.27 -1.04
C ARG A 238 9.48 14.92 -1.76
N ARG A 239 8.66 14.13 -2.43
CA ARG A 239 7.58 14.64 -3.31
C ARG A 239 6.41 15.24 -2.54
N TYR A 240 6.04 14.62 -1.42
CA TYR A 240 4.90 15.04 -0.62
C TYR A 240 5.37 15.69 0.68
N ARG A 241 6.49 16.41 0.70
CA ARG A 241 6.93 17.06 1.95
C ARG A 241 6.01 18.20 2.38
N ARG A 242 5.39 18.87 1.40
CA ARG A 242 4.47 20.00 1.60
C ARG A 242 3.34 19.93 0.58
N LEU A 243 2.13 20.25 1.01
CA LEU A 243 1.01 20.44 0.09
C LEU A 243 1.13 21.82 -0.59
N PRO A 244 0.66 21.97 -1.84
CA PRO A 244 0.60 23.29 -2.49
C PRO A 244 -0.36 24.22 -1.73
N PRO A 245 -0.28 25.54 -1.91
CA PRO A 245 -1.30 26.45 -1.38
C PRO A 245 -2.68 26.12 -1.95
N GLY A 246 -3.73 26.21 -1.13
CA GLY A 246 -5.09 25.83 -1.51
C GLY A 246 -6.10 25.96 -0.36
N HIS A 247 -7.39 25.82 -0.68
CA HIS A 247 -8.45 25.83 0.33
C HIS A 247 -8.62 24.42 0.92
N TYR A 248 -8.10 24.22 2.13
CA TYR A 248 -8.15 22.93 2.82
C TYR A 248 -9.17 22.87 3.96
N GLY A 249 -9.82 24.00 4.24
CA GLY A 249 -10.69 24.16 5.40
C GLY A 249 -10.69 25.60 5.91
N THR A 250 -11.20 25.80 7.13
CA THR A 250 -11.09 27.07 7.85
C THR A 250 -9.70 27.20 8.46
N ALA A 251 -9.10 28.38 8.37
CA ALA A 251 -7.78 28.63 8.96
C ALA A 251 -7.84 28.50 10.49
N ALA A 252 -6.77 27.99 11.10
CA ALA A 252 -6.59 28.09 12.55
C ALA A 252 -6.34 29.57 12.90
N SER A 253 -7.23 30.15 13.70
CA SER A 253 -7.07 31.50 14.28
C SER A 253 -6.05 31.50 15.40
#